data_AF-A0A9D9IQH0-F1
#
_entry.id   AF-A0A9D9IQH0-F1
#
_cell.length_a   1.000
_cell.length_b   1.000
_cell.length_c   1.000
_cell.angle_alpha   90.00
_cell.angle_beta   90.00
_cell.angle_gamma   90.00
#
_symmetry.space_group_name_H-M   'P 1'
#
loop_
_entity.id
_entity.type
_entity.pdbx_description
1 polymer ?
#
loop_
_entity_poly.entity_id
_entity_poly.type
_entity_poly.pdbx_seq_one_letter_code
_entity_poly.pdbx_strand_id
1 'polypeptide(L)'
;MDNSVVTYALLCFTSFFTLVNPLSIMPVFLTMTQSLDDKARAKIAKKATVVAFIILVVFTVSGQFLFKFFGISTNGFRIVGGFIIFKIGYDLLQAKFPRVKVAAEEIKEYSDDISITPLAVPILCGPGVIANGILLME
;
A
#
# COMPACT_ATOMS: atom_id res chain seq x y z
N MET A 1 4.54 28.97 -7.23
CA MET A 1 4.97 27.55 -7.27
C MET A 1 5.39 27.27 -8.69
N ASP A 2 6.59 26.76 -8.89
CA ASP A 2 7.08 26.36 -10.21
C ASP A 2 6.14 25.28 -10.79
N ASN A 3 5.79 25.36 -12.08
CA ASN A 3 4.85 24.43 -12.71
C ASN A 3 5.34 22.97 -12.58
N SER A 4 6.67 22.77 -12.51
CA SER A 4 7.34 21.49 -12.30
C SER A 4 6.90 20.77 -11.02
N VAL A 5 6.83 21.49 -9.90
CA VAL A 5 6.46 20.92 -8.59
C VAL A 5 5.00 20.49 -8.58
N VAL A 6 4.12 21.27 -9.20
CA VAL A 6 2.70 20.94 -9.30
C VAL A 6 2.51 19.68 -10.16
N THR A 7 3.18 19.60 -11.31
CA THR A 7 3.14 18.42 -12.17
C THR A 7 3.64 17.17 -11.44
N TYR A 8 4.75 17.28 -10.72
CA TYR A 8 5.30 16.15 -9.96
C TYR A 8 4.39 15.72 -8.80
N ALA A 9 3.79 16.67 -8.07
CA ALA A 9 2.82 16.39 -7.01
C ALA A 9 1.58 15.67 -7.57
N LEU A 10 1.07 16.09 -8.73
CA LEU A 10 -0.05 15.43 -9.41
C LEU A 10 0.31 14.02 -9.87
N LEU A 11 1.55 13.81 -10.36
CA LEU A 11 2.04 12.47 -10.72
C LEU A 11 2.09 11.54 -9.50
N CYS A 12 2.67 12.01 -8.39
CA CYS A 12 2.71 11.25 -7.14
C CYS A 12 1.30 10.92 -6.65
N PHE A 13 0.41 11.91 -6.62
CA PHE A 13 -0.97 11.74 -6.17
C PHE A 13 -1.71 10.71 -7.03
N THR A 14 -1.70 10.88 -8.35
CA THR A 14 -2.41 9.95 -9.26
C THR A 14 -1.83 8.54 -9.19
N SER A 15 -0.50 8.40 -9.12
CA SER A 15 0.14 7.08 -8.99
C SER A 15 -0.27 6.37 -7.69
N PHE A 16 -0.14 7.03 -6.54
CA PHE A 16 -0.56 6.43 -5.27
C PHE A 16 -2.07 6.19 -5.20
N PHE A 17 -2.89 7.11 -5.72
CA PHE A 17 -4.34 6.94 -5.74
C PHE A 17 -4.75 5.70 -6.54
N THR A 18 -4.16 5.50 -7.73
CA THR A 18 -4.41 4.33 -8.57
C THR A 18 -3.96 3.04 -7.90
N LEU A 19 -2.79 3.03 -7.26
CA LEU A 19 -2.23 1.82 -6.64
C LEU A 19 -2.93 1.44 -5.33
N VAL A 20 -3.24 2.42 -4.48
CA VAL A 20 -4.04 2.19 -3.27
C VAL A 20 -5.45 1.78 -3.65
N ASN A 21 -6.03 2.37 -4.70
CA ASN A 21 -7.37 2.03 -5.19
C ASN A 21 -8.42 2.07 -4.05
N PRO A 22 -8.67 3.27 -3.46
CA PRO A 22 -9.55 3.42 -2.31
C PRO A 22 -10.99 2.94 -2.59
N LEU A 23 -11.43 3.03 -3.85
CA LEU A 23 -12.74 2.55 -4.29
C LEU A 23 -12.90 1.04 -4.09
N SER A 24 -11.84 0.27 -4.32
CA SER A 24 -11.86 -1.19 -4.14
C SER A 24 -11.62 -1.60 -2.68
N ILE A 25 -10.88 -0.79 -1.92
CA ILE A 25 -10.65 -1.04 -0.48
C ILE A 25 -11.89 -0.74 0.35
N MET A 26 -12.72 0.25 -0.02
CA MET A 26 -13.85 0.70 0.78
C MET A 26 -14.82 -0.45 1.18
N PRO A 27 -15.28 -1.34 0.27
CA PRO A 27 -16.13 -2.47 0.64
C PRO A 27 -15.45 -3.45 1.60
N VAL A 28 -14.14 -3.67 1.45
CA VAL A 28 -13.35 -4.55 2.33
C VAL A 28 -13.29 -3.96 3.74
N PHE A 29 -12.98 -2.65 3.86
CA PHE A 29 -12.94 -1.94 5.13
C PHE A 29 -14.31 -1.93 5.83
N LEU A 30 -15.39 -1.68 5.10
CA LEU A 30 -16.75 -1.68 5.65
C LEU A 30 -17.15 -3.08 6.16
N THR A 31 -16.81 -4.14 5.42
CA THR A 31 -17.08 -5.52 5.84
C THR A 31 -16.32 -5.87 7.13
N MET A 32 -15.06 -5.47 7.24
CA MET A 32 -14.23 -5.71 8.42
C MET A 32 -14.64 -4.91 9.67
N THR A 33 -15.32 -3.77 9.48
CA THR A 33 -15.71 -2.85 10.56
C THR A 33 -17.22 -2.78 10.75
N GLN A 34 -17.98 -3.74 10.19
CA GLN A 34 -19.44 -3.72 10.16
C GLN A 34 -20.07 -3.77 11.56
N SER A 35 -19.42 -4.43 12.52
CA SER A 35 -19.90 -4.61 13.90
C SER A 35 -19.43 -3.50 14.86
N LEU A 36 -18.68 -2.52 14.37
CA LEU A 36 -18.10 -1.45 15.18
C LEU A 36 -18.96 -0.19 15.13
N ASP A 37 -18.92 0.60 16.20
CA ASP A 37 -19.47 1.95 16.20
C ASP A 37 -18.61 2.91 15.36
N ASP A 38 -19.18 4.06 15.00
CA ASP A 38 -18.51 5.03 14.12
C ASP A 38 -17.20 5.55 14.73
N LYS A 39 -17.12 5.67 16.06
CA LYS A 39 -15.92 6.11 16.75
C LYS A 39 -14.80 5.08 16.66
N ALA A 40 -15.07 3.80 16.91
CA ALA A 40 -14.07 2.74 16.76
C ALA A 40 -13.66 2.59 15.29
N ARG A 41 -14.61 2.64 14.35
CA ARG A 41 -14.31 2.60 12.91
C ARG A 41 -13.37 3.72 12.48
N ALA A 42 -13.63 4.96 12.89
CA ALA A 42 -12.77 6.11 12.58
C ALA A 42 -11.37 5.98 13.22
N LYS A 43 -11.29 5.44 14.45
CA LYS A 43 -10.01 5.17 15.13
C LYS A 43 -9.17 4.15 14.36
N ILE A 44 -9.80 3.07 13.88
CA ILE A 44 -9.13 2.03 13.08
C ILE A 44 -8.64 2.60 11.75
N ALA A 45 -9.47 3.35 11.03
CA ALA A 45 -9.07 4.00 9.79
C ALA A 45 -7.86 4.93 10.01
N LYS A 46 -7.91 5.78 11.04
CA LYS A 46 -6.81 6.70 11.36
C LYS A 46 -5.52 5.93 11.71
N LYS A 47 -5.62 4.89 12.55
CA LYS A 47 -4.47 4.08 12.94
C LYS A 47 -3.86 3.37 11.72
N ALA A 48 -4.68 2.73 10.89
CA ALA A 48 -4.23 2.05 9.69
C ALA A 48 -3.50 3.00 8.72
N THR A 49 -4.07 4.19 8.48
CA THR A 49 -3.45 5.21 7.62
C THR A 49 -2.12 5.70 8.18
N VAL A 50 -2.02 5.95 9.50
CA VAL A 50 -0.76 6.39 10.12
C VAL A 50 0.31 5.30 10.03
N VAL A 51 -0.05 4.04 10.33
CA VAL A 51 0.89 2.92 10.22
C VAL A 51 1.35 2.74 8.78
N ALA A 52 0.44 2.74 7.80
CA ALA A 52 0.77 2.64 6.39
C ALA A 52 1.67 3.80 5.91
N PHE A 53 1.41 5.02 6.37
CA PHE A 53 2.22 6.19 6.05
C PHE A 53 3.65 6.05 6.60
N ILE A 54 3.81 5.65 7.87
CA ILE A 54 5.12 5.44 8.48
C ILE A 54 5.91 4.38 7.70
N ILE A 55 5.28 3.24 7.39
CA ILE A 55 5.92 2.17 6.61
C ILE A 55 6.35 2.70 5.24
N LEU A 56 5.45 3.38 4.53
CA LEU A 56 5.76 3.93 3.21
C LEU A 56 6.93 4.92 3.25
N VAL A 57 6.95 5.83 4.22
CA VAL A 57 8.05 6.79 4.39
C VAL A 57 9.36 6.09 4.68
N VAL A 58 9.37 5.12 5.61
CA VAL A 58 10.57 4.35 5.98
C VAL A 58 11.12 3.64 4.74
N PHE A 59 10.31 2.87 4.03
CA PHE A 59 10.76 2.11 2.87
C PHE A 59 11.19 3.02 1.72
N THR A 60 10.48 4.11 1.47
CA THR A 60 10.81 5.06 0.40
C THR A 60 12.18 5.68 0.66
N VAL A 61 12.43 6.18 1.88
CA VAL A 61 13.71 6.80 2.25
C VAL A 61 14.84 5.77 2.34
N SER A 62 14.58 4.56 2.84
CA SER A 62 15.61 3.51 2.96
C SER A 62 15.89 2.78 1.66
N GLY A 63 15.00 2.84 0.66
CA GLY A 63 15.08 2.04 -0.56
C GLY A 63 16.37 2.26 -1.35
N GLN A 64 16.78 3.52 -1.54
CA GLN A 64 18.05 3.84 -2.21
C GLN A 64 19.27 3.33 -1.45
N PHE A 65 19.24 3.37 -0.12
CA PHE A 65 20.31 2.83 0.72
C PHE A 65 20.41 1.30 0.54
N LEU A 66 19.28 0.60 0.55
CA LEU A 66 19.22 -0.85 0.32
C LEU A 66 19.75 -1.21 -1.07
N PHE A 67 19.37 -0.49 -2.12
CA PHE A 67 19.85 -0.78 -3.48
C PHE A 67 21.36 -0.60 -3.61
N LYS A 68 21.91 0.46 -3.01
CA LYS A 68 23.36 0.66 -2.97
C LYS A 68 24.08 -0.43 -2.17
N PHE A 69 23.53 -0.82 -1.02
CA PHE A 69 24.12 -1.85 -0.17
C PHE A 69 24.15 -3.23 -0.83
N PHE A 70 23.06 -3.63 -1.49
CA PHE A 70 22.95 -4.92 -2.17
C PHE A 70 23.47 -4.92 -3.62
N GLY A 71 23.93 -3.78 -4.14
CA GLY A 71 24.36 -3.66 -5.54
C GLY A 71 23.22 -3.85 -6.56
N ILE A 72 21.99 -3.56 -6.17
CA ILE A 72 20.80 -3.72 -7.02
C ILE A 72 20.72 -2.54 -7.98
N SER A 73 20.62 -2.85 -9.27
CA SER A 73 20.32 -1.86 -10.30
C SER A 73 18.91 -1.30 -10.12
N THR A 74 18.83 0.02 -10.09
CA THR A 74 17.56 0.77 -10.02
C THR A 74 16.65 0.44 -11.21
N ASN A 75 17.24 0.24 -12.39
CA ASN A 75 16.55 -0.25 -13.58
C ASN A 75 16.00 -1.67 -13.41
N GLY A 76 16.74 -2.56 -12.75
CA GLY A 76 16.27 -3.91 -12.41
C GLY A 76 15.07 -3.85 -11.47
N PHE A 77 15.13 -2.98 -10.46
CA PHE A 77 14.01 -2.76 -9.55
C PHE A 77 12.78 -2.18 -10.25
N ARG A 78 12.95 -1.24 -11.20
CA ARG A 78 11.86 -0.72 -12.05
C ARG A 78 11.14 -1.82 -12.80
N ILE A 79 11.86 -2.79 -13.36
CA ILE A 79 11.27 -3.94 -14.08
C ILE A 79 10.42 -4.78 -13.11
N VAL A 80 10.95 -5.13 -11.94
CA VAL A 80 10.24 -5.94 -10.94
C VAL A 80 9.04 -5.20 -10.37
N GLY A 81 9.20 -3.92 -10.00
CA GLY A 81 8.13 -3.07 -9.52
C GLY A 81 7.01 -2.90 -10.55
N GLY A 82 7.38 -2.68 -11.82
CA GLY A 82 6.44 -2.64 -12.94
C GLY A 82 5.67 -3.96 -13.11
N PHE A 83 6.34 -5.10 -12.97
CA PHE A 83 5.68 -6.41 -13.03
C PHE A 83 4.69 -6.63 -11.87
N ILE A 84 5.02 -6.19 -10.65
CA ILE A 84 4.10 -6.24 -9.50
C ILE A 84 2.85 -5.41 -9.78
N ILE A 85 3.03 -4.17 -10.26
CA ILE A 85 1.92 -3.27 -10.60
C ILE A 85 1.06 -3.87 -11.72
N PHE A 86 1.69 -4.41 -12.77
CA PHE A 86 1.00 -5.09 -13.87
C PHE A 86 0.15 -6.25 -13.37
N LYS A 87 0.71 -7.11 -12.51
CA LYS A 87 -0.02 -8.23 -11.93
C LYS A 87 -1.22 -7.77 -11.10
N ILE A 88 -1.06 -6.73 -10.27
CA ILE A 88 -2.16 -6.16 -9.49
C ILE A 88 -3.28 -5.67 -10.44
N GLY A 89 -2.93 -4.94 -11.49
CA GLY A 89 -3.90 -4.50 -12.50
C GLY A 89 -4.59 -5.67 -13.22
N TYR A 90 -3.84 -6.71 -13.56
CA TYR A 90 -4.37 -7.91 -14.21
C TYR A 90 -5.31 -8.72 -13.31
N ASP A 91 -5.02 -8.80 -12.01
CA ASP A 91 -5.89 -9.43 -11.02
C ASP A 91 -7.21 -8.63 -10.86
N LEU A 92 -7.14 -7.29 -10.89
CA LEU A 92 -8.34 -6.44 -10.87
C LEU A 92 -9.24 -6.66 -12.10
N LEU A 93 -8.67 -6.81 -13.31
CA LEU A 93 -9.44 -7.13 -14.52
C LEU A 93 -10.18 -8.47 -14.42
N GLN A 94 -9.63 -9.42 -13.66
CA GLN A 94 -10.26 -10.72 -13.40
C GLN A 94 -11.27 -10.69 -12.24
N ALA A 95 -11.58 -9.49 -11.70
CA ALA A 95 -12.35 -9.32 -10.47
C ALA A 95 -11.78 -10.13 -9.28
N LYS A 96 -10.48 -10.44 -9.34
CA LYS A 96 -9.73 -11.02 -8.22
C LYS A 96 -9.31 -9.86 -7.36
N PHE A 97 -10.22 -9.42 -6.50
CA PHE A 97 -9.84 -8.56 -5.38
C PHE A 97 -8.70 -9.24 -4.63
N PRO A 98 -7.71 -8.47 -4.11
CA PRO A 98 -6.64 -9.03 -3.30
C PRO A 98 -7.30 -9.90 -2.24
N ARG A 99 -7.22 -11.22 -2.46
CA ARG A 99 -7.80 -12.19 -1.55
C ARG A 99 -6.96 -12.05 -0.31
N VAL A 100 -7.47 -11.34 0.68
CA VAL A 100 -7.13 -11.55 2.07
C VAL A 100 -7.65 -12.95 2.41
N LYS A 101 -7.05 -13.99 1.81
CA LYS A 101 -7.02 -15.33 2.38
C LYS A 101 -6.03 -15.23 3.53
N VAL A 102 -6.41 -14.49 4.56
CA VAL A 102 -5.87 -14.82 5.87
C VAL A 102 -6.65 -16.08 6.21
N ALA A 103 -5.96 -17.21 6.18
CA ALA A 103 -6.48 -18.43 6.78
C ALA A 103 -6.95 -18.02 8.18
N ALA A 104 -8.23 -18.25 8.48
CA ALA A 104 -8.80 -17.87 9.78
C ALA A 104 -8.00 -18.48 10.95
N GLU A 105 -7.16 -19.48 10.67
CA GLU A 105 -6.20 -20.06 11.61
C GLU A 105 -4.96 -19.19 11.95
N GLU A 106 -4.45 -18.32 11.07
CA GLU A 106 -3.23 -17.50 11.37
C GLU A 106 -3.53 -16.23 12.20
N ILE A 107 -4.81 -15.87 12.35
CA ILE A 107 -5.25 -14.68 13.13
C ILE A 107 -5.02 -14.89 14.64
N LYS A 108 -4.82 -16.14 15.09
CA LYS A 108 -4.83 -16.46 16.52
C LYS A 108 -3.56 -16.12 17.30
N GLU A 109 -2.45 -15.80 16.65
CA GLU A 109 -1.18 -15.69 17.40
C GLU A 109 -0.41 -14.37 17.22
N TYR A 110 -0.65 -13.61 16.15
CA TYR A 110 -0.01 -12.30 15.98
C TYR A 110 -0.98 -11.26 15.39
N SER A 111 -1.46 -10.37 16.27
CA SER A 111 -2.25 -9.15 16.02
C SER A 111 -3.76 -9.34 15.76
N ASP A 112 -4.55 -9.31 16.84
CA ASP A 112 -6.01 -9.02 16.83
C ASP A 112 -6.34 -7.62 16.23
N ASP A 113 -5.34 -6.80 15.93
CA ASP A 113 -5.53 -5.43 15.50
C ASP A 113 -5.66 -5.31 13.97
N ILE A 114 -6.91 -5.30 13.51
CA ILE A 114 -7.25 -5.13 12.09
C ILE A 114 -6.66 -3.86 11.47
N SER A 115 -6.31 -2.84 12.27
CA SER A 115 -5.68 -1.63 11.77
C SER A 115 -4.25 -1.86 11.27
N ILE A 116 -3.54 -2.87 11.79
CA ILE A 116 -2.20 -3.24 11.33
C ILE A 116 -2.32 -4.27 10.22
N THR A 117 -2.94 -5.42 10.51
CA THR A 117 -3.11 -6.50 9.54
C THR A 117 -4.59 -6.87 9.43
N PRO A 118 -5.19 -6.88 8.23
CA PRO A 118 -4.61 -6.57 6.92
C PRO A 118 -4.62 -5.08 6.49
N LEU A 119 -5.20 -4.14 7.26
CA LEU A 119 -5.48 -2.78 6.75
C LEU A 119 -4.23 -1.98 6.40
N ALA A 120 -3.31 -1.76 7.35
CA ALA A 120 -2.07 -1.05 7.03
C ALA A 120 -1.18 -1.89 6.10
N VAL A 121 -1.00 -3.17 6.43
CA VAL A 121 -0.25 -4.13 5.62
C VAL A 121 -1.09 -5.41 5.47
N PRO A 122 -1.36 -5.87 4.23
CA PRO A 122 -0.82 -5.40 2.95
C PRO A 122 -1.74 -4.43 2.18
N ILE A 123 -2.91 -4.03 2.71
CA ILE A 123 -3.94 -3.34 1.91
C ILE A 123 -3.51 -1.91 1.53
N LEU A 124 -3.21 -1.06 2.50
CA LEU A 124 -2.82 0.34 2.23
C LEU A 124 -1.35 0.45 1.78
N CYS A 125 -0.45 -0.28 2.43
CA CYS A 125 0.98 -0.29 2.15
C CYS A 125 1.40 -1.63 1.54
N GLY A 126 0.81 -1.99 0.41
CA GLY A 126 1.14 -3.20 -0.33
C GLY A 126 2.49 -3.09 -1.06
N PRO A 127 3.01 -4.22 -1.60
CA PRO A 127 4.30 -4.24 -2.30
C PRO A 127 4.34 -3.30 -3.50
N GLY A 128 3.21 -3.12 -4.22
CA GLY A 128 3.12 -2.17 -5.33
C GLY A 128 3.23 -0.70 -4.90
N VAL A 129 2.61 -0.35 -3.76
CA VAL A 129 2.66 1.01 -3.19
C VAL A 129 4.07 1.32 -2.69
N ILE A 130 4.72 0.37 -2.02
CA ILE A 130 6.11 0.49 -1.56
C ILE A 130 7.06 0.63 -2.76
N ALA A 131 6.93 -0.22 -3.77
CA ALA A 131 7.76 -0.14 -4.97
C ALA A 131 7.60 1.21 -5.66
N ASN A 132 6.37 1.70 -5.83
CA ASN A 132 6.11 3.01 -6.40
C ASN A 132 6.74 4.16 -5.60
N GLY A 133 6.66 4.12 -4.27
CA GLY A 133 7.29 5.14 -3.42
C GLY A 133 8.80 5.21 -3.63
N ILE A 134 9.47 4.06 -3.64
CA ILE A 134 10.91 3.99 -3.90
C ILE A 134 11.26 4.51 -5.31
N LEU A 135 10.46 4.14 -6.31
CA LEU A 135 10.68 4.55 -7.71
C LEU A 135 10.48 6.03 -7.97
N LEU A 136 9.51 6.66 -7.31
CA LEU A 136 9.27 8.10 -7.43
C LEU A 136 10.37 8.92 -6.74
N MET A 137 11.09 8.35 -5.77
CA MET A 137 12.18 9.04 -5.07
C MET A 137 13.48 9.13 -5.89
N GLU A 138 13.57 8.44 -7.03
CA GLU A 138 14.69 8.55 -7.98
C GLU A 138 14.47 9.63 -9.05
#